data_AF-A0A924GT64-F1
#
_entry.id   AF-A0A924GT64-F1
#
_cell.length_a   1.000
_cell.length_b   1.000
_cell.length_c   1.000
_cell.angle_alpha   90.00
_cell.angle_beta   90.00
_cell.angle_gamma   90.00
#
_symmetry.space_group_name_H-M   'P 1'
#
loop_
_entity.id
_entity.type
_entity.pdbx_description
1 polymer ?
#
loop_
_entity_poly.entity_id
_entity_poly.type
_entity_poly.pdbx_seq_one_letter_code
_entity_poly.pdbx_strand_id
1 'polypeptide(L)'
;MNYTLITFVVLYLLGTLAIGVWAGTRIKNTTDFAIAGRRLPLIMVVTTTFATWFGAETVMGIPAKFIQSGLNAIVEDPFGAGTCLILVGLFFATKLYKMNLLTIGDFYRQRFGKGIEVFCSVAIILSYLGWVAAQITALGVVFSVLTNGAMSEITGMIVGTMAVLVYVVVGGFLAVVWTDFIQMIVLVVGMSIIAIFASDLAGGPGNVLALAQSKELFNFLPPPSFTEIAFFIGAALTMMLGSIPQQDVFQRVMSAKDQNTARNGAVIGGVSYILFAFVPMFIVASAVVV
;
A
#
# COMPACT_ATOMS: atom_id res chain seq x y z
N MET A 1 22.20 16.60 12.35
CA MET A 1 20.86 16.74 11.72
C MET A 1 21.06 17.35 10.33
N ASN A 2 20.62 16.68 9.26
CA ASN A 2 20.82 17.16 7.89
C ASN A 2 19.70 18.14 7.51
N TYR A 3 19.97 19.44 7.64
CA TYR A 3 18.98 20.48 7.40
C TYR A 3 18.43 20.46 5.98
N THR A 4 19.26 20.17 4.97
CA THR A 4 18.84 20.07 3.57
C THR A 4 17.76 19.00 3.37
N LEU A 5 17.99 17.80 3.92
CA LEU A 5 17.03 16.70 3.84
C LEU A 5 15.71 17.05 4.53
N ILE A 6 15.78 17.62 5.73
CA ILE A 6 14.60 18.04 6.49
C ILE A 6 13.81 19.10 5.73
N THR A 7 14.48 20.08 5.11
CA THR A 7 13.81 21.09 4.30
C THR A 7 13.04 20.45 3.14
N PHE A 8 13.64 19.49 2.42
CA PHE A 8 12.92 18.78 1.35
C PHE A 8 11.70 18.00 1.88
N VAL A 9 11.84 17.32 3.02
CA VAL A 9 10.71 16.59 3.65
C VAL A 9 9.60 17.55 4.05
N VAL A 10 9.92 18.68 4.67
CA VAL A 10 8.93 19.71 5.06
C VAL A 10 8.23 20.28 3.83
N LEU A 11 8.97 20.62 2.77
CA LEU A 11 8.39 21.10 1.52
C LEU A 11 7.45 20.08 0.88
N TYR A 12 7.83 18.81 0.88
CA TYR A 12 6.99 17.71 0.40
C TYR A 12 5.70 17.56 1.23
N LEU A 13 5.78 17.64 2.57
CA LEU A 13 4.62 17.57 3.45
C LEU A 13 3.68 18.77 3.25
N LEU A 14 4.23 19.98 3.14
CA LEU A 14 3.46 21.19 2.86
C LEU A 14 2.76 21.11 1.49
N GLY A 15 3.44 20.58 0.47
CA GLY A 15 2.85 20.33 -0.84
C GLY A 15 1.68 19.34 -0.76
N THR A 16 1.86 18.25 -0.02
CA THR A 16 0.80 17.23 0.21
C THR A 16 -0.42 17.84 0.92
N LEU A 17 -0.18 18.62 1.98
CA LEU A 17 -1.23 19.34 2.71
C LEU A 17 -1.98 20.32 1.81
N ALA A 18 -1.25 21.12 1.01
CA ALA A 18 -1.84 22.09 0.10
C ALA A 18 -2.74 21.42 -0.95
N ILE A 19 -2.32 20.28 -1.48
CA ILE A 19 -3.11 19.49 -2.45
C ILE A 19 -4.39 18.97 -1.80
N GLY A 20 -4.33 18.45 -0.57
CA GLY A 20 -5.53 17.94 0.08
C GLY A 20 -6.52 19.03 0.47
N VAL A 21 -6.04 20.19 0.92
CA VAL A 21 -6.91 21.37 1.15
C VAL A 21 -7.54 21.84 -0.17
N TRP A 22 -6.76 21.91 -1.25
CA TRP A 22 -7.27 22.25 -2.58
C TRP A 22 -8.32 21.24 -3.05
N ALA A 23 -8.09 19.94 -2.88
CA ALA A 23 -9.06 18.91 -3.24
C ALA A 23 -10.35 19.04 -2.43
N GLY A 24 -10.26 19.46 -1.16
CA GLY A 24 -11.43 19.78 -0.31
C GLY A 24 -12.35 20.83 -0.91
N THR A 25 -11.80 21.85 -1.59
CA THR A 25 -12.61 22.86 -2.29
C THR A 25 -13.46 22.30 -3.44
N ARG A 26 -13.22 21.07 -3.87
CA ARG A 26 -13.92 20.41 -4.98
C ARG A 26 -15.03 19.46 -4.52
N ILE A 27 -15.13 19.17 -3.22
CA ILE A 27 -16.12 18.25 -2.66
C ILE A 27 -17.45 18.98 -2.50
N LYS A 28 -18.52 18.46 -3.12
CA LYS A 28 -19.86 19.06 -3.03
C LYS A 28 -20.89 18.14 -2.37
N ASN A 29 -20.63 16.84 -2.32
CA ASN A 29 -21.54 15.83 -1.81
C ASN A 29 -20.78 14.58 -1.33
N THR A 30 -21.51 13.63 -0.73
CA THR A 30 -20.96 12.38 -0.20
C THR A 30 -20.28 11.51 -1.27
N THR A 31 -20.77 11.52 -2.52
CA THR A 31 -20.15 10.75 -3.61
C THR A 31 -18.79 11.34 -4.01
N ASP A 32 -18.66 12.66 -4.02
CA ASP A 32 -17.37 13.32 -4.23
C ASP A 32 -16.40 13.01 -3.09
N PHE A 33 -16.89 13.05 -1.84
CA PHE A 33 -16.08 12.76 -0.66
C PHE A 33 -15.63 11.30 -0.60
N ALA A 34 -16.54 10.36 -0.84
CA ALA A 34 -16.28 8.93 -0.63
C ALA A 34 -15.60 8.27 -1.83
N ILE A 35 -15.89 8.65 -3.07
CA ILE A 35 -15.41 7.94 -4.28
C ILE A 35 -15.01 8.88 -5.42
N ALA A 36 -14.68 10.14 -5.12
CA ALA A 36 -14.22 11.13 -6.10
C ALA A 36 -15.18 11.30 -7.29
N GLY A 37 -16.49 11.17 -7.04
CA GLY A 37 -17.53 11.38 -8.05
C GLY A 37 -17.58 10.33 -9.16
N ARG A 38 -16.83 9.22 -9.05
CA ARG A 38 -16.69 8.16 -10.07
C ARG A 38 -16.15 8.63 -11.42
N ARG A 39 -15.09 9.42 -11.39
CA ARG A 39 -14.52 10.05 -12.59
C ARG A 39 -13.04 9.73 -12.79
N LEU A 40 -12.49 8.83 -11.98
CA LEU A 40 -11.05 8.60 -12.00
C LEU A 40 -10.64 7.91 -13.32
N PRO A 41 -9.68 8.49 -14.06
CA PRO A 41 -9.08 7.82 -15.21
C PRO A 41 -8.22 6.64 -14.75
N LEU A 42 -7.93 5.73 -15.69
CA LEU A 42 -7.17 4.50 -15.42
C LEU A 42 -5.88 4.73 -14.65
N ILE A 43 -5.08 5.72 -15.06
CA ILE A 43 -3.82 6.00 -14.39
C ILE A 43 -4.00 6.32 -12.90
N MET A 44 -5.02 7.10 -12.55
CA MET A 44 -5.30 7.44 -11.15
C MET A 44 -5.79 6.22 -10.36
N VAL A 45 -6.62 5.35 -10.95
CA VAL A 45 -7.08 4.11 -10.31
C VAL A 45 -5.91 3.15 -10.08
N VAL A 46 -5.02 2.97 -11.07
CA VAL A 46 -3.81 2.15 -10.93
C VAL A 46 -2.94 2.70 -9.80
N THR A 47 -2.66 4.00 -9.83
CA THR A 47 -1.77 4.61 -8.86
C THR A 47 -2.31 4.56 -7.44
N THR A 48 -3.58 4.91 -7.20
CA THR A 48 -4.15 4.82 -5.85
C THR A 48 -4.28 3.38 -5.36
N THR A 49 -4.54 2.42 -6.27
CA THR A 49 -4.58 0.99 -5.91
C THR A 49 -3.22 0.50 -5.47
N PHE A 50 -2.18 0.85 -6.21
CA PHE A 50 -0.80 0.55 -5.83
C PHE A 50 -0.41 1.26 -4.52
N ALA A 51 -0.54 2.58 -4.46
CA ALA A 51 0.01 3.41 -3.39
C ALA A 51 -0.58 3.08 -2.03
N THR A 52 -1.84 2.68 -2.01
CA THR A 52 -2.54 2.31 -0.77
C THR A 52 -1.97 1.06 -0.14
N TRP A 53 -1.58 0.09 -0.96
CA TRP A 53 -1.05 -1.18 -0.48
C TRP A 53 0.46 -1.10 -0.29
N PHE A 54 1.14 -0.22 -1.03
CA PHE A 54 2.58 -0.01 -0.94
C PHE A 54 2.96 0.92 0.22
N GLY A 55 2.86 0.38 1.43
CA GLY A 55 3.09 1.11 2.68
C GLY A 55 4.38 0.72 3.40
N ALA A 56 4.42 1.01 4.71
CA ALA A 56 5.56 0.72 5.58
C ALA A 56 5.98 -0.76 5.59
N GLU A 57 5.02 -1.67 5.53
CA GLU A 57 5.26 -3.11 5.48
C GLU A 57 6.07 -3.49 4.25
N THR A 58 5.62 -3.09 3.05
CA THR A 58 6.31 -3.37 1.79
C THR A 58 7.69 -2.70 1.69
N VAL A 59 7.85 -1.51 2.28
CA VAL A 59 9.10 -0.73 2.20
C VAL A 59 10.14 -1.18 3.21
N MET A 60 9.74 -1.59 4.42
CA MET A 60 10.66 -1.90 5.52
C MET A 60 10.52 -3.33 6.05
N GLY A 61 9.29 -3.82 6.21
CA GLY A 61 9.01 -5.14 6.77
C GLY A 61 9.38 -6.29 5.84
N ILE A 62 8.83 -6.29 4.63
CA ILE A 62 9.03 -7.35 3.63
C ILE A 62 10.51 -7.52 3.24
N PRO A 63 11.28 -6.46 2.96
CA PRO A 63 12.71 -6.61 2.68
C PRO A 63 13.49 -7.22 3.84
N ALA A 64 13.18 -6.83 5.08
CA ALA A 64 13.83 -7.39 6.26
C ALA A 64 13.51 -8.89 6.40
N LYS A 65 12.24 -9.28 6.23
CA LYS A 65 11.79 -10.69 6.27
C LYS A 65 12.38 -11.50 5.11
N PHE A 66 12.48 -10.92 3.92
CA PHE A 66 13.13 -11.53 2.76
C PHE A 66 14.60 -11.87 3.03
N ILE A 67 15.37 -10.98 3.65
CA ILE A 67 16.77 -11.25 3.99
C ILE A 67 16.93 -12.32 5.08
N GLN A 68 15.96 -12.40 6.00
CA GLN A 68 16.00 -13.37 7.10
C GLN A 68 15.57 -14.77 6.67
N SER A 69 14.60 -14.89 5.76
CA SER A 69 13.92 -16.17 5.51
C SER A 69 13.61 -16.46 4.04
N GLY A 70 13.91 -15.54 3.11
CA GLY A 70 13.69 -15.73 1.68
C GLY A 70 12.24 -15.53 1.22
N LEU A 71 11.97 -15.90 -0.04
CA LEU A 71 10.67 -15.70 -0.69
C LEU A 71 9.54 -16.51 -0.06
N ASN A 72 9.82 -17.70 0.49
CA ASN A 72 8.80 -18.55 1.10
C ASN A 72 8.11 -17.90 2.31
N ALA A 73 8.81 -17.00 3.01
CA ALA A 73 8.32 -16.33 4.22
C ALA A 73 7.47 -15.08 3.91
N ILE A 74 7.45 -14.63 2.66
CA ILE A 74 6.77 -13.40 2.22
C ILE A 74 5.68 -13.70 1.18
N VAL A 75 5.08 -14.90 1.25
CA VAL A 75 4.01 -15.29 0.33
C VAL A 75 2.75 -14.44 0.50
N GLU A 76 2.49 -13.96 1.70
CA GLU A 76 1.37 -13.05 2.00
C GLU A 76 1.51 -11.71 1.27
N ASP A 77 2.69 -11.10 1.34
CA ASP A 77 3.04 -9.81 0.71
C ASP A 77 4.45 -9.90 0.12
N PRO A 78 4.63 -9.82 -1.22
CA PRO A 78 3.70 -9.20 -2.18
C PRO A 78 2.76 -10.12 -2.93
N PHE A 79 2.95 -11.44 -2.87
CA PHE A 79 2.26 -12.35 -3.77
C PHE A 79 0.76 -12.46 -3.47
N GLY A 80 0.38 -12.70 -2.22
CA GLY A 80 -1.02 -12.75 -1.79
C GLY A 80 -1.73 -11.42 -2.01
N ALA A 81 -1.10 -10.33 -1.55
CA ALA A 81 -1.60 -8.97 -1.69
C ALA A 81 -1.85 -8.54 -3.14
N GLY A 82 -0.84 -8.66 -4.01
CA GLY A 82 -1.00 -8.32 -5.42
C GLY A 82 -1.98 -9.24 -6.15
N THR A 83 -2.03 -10.53 -5.79
CA THR A 83 -3.00 -11.47 -6.37
C THR A 83 -4.42 -11.13 -5.94
N CYS A 84 -4.66 -10.67 -4.71
CA CYS A 84 -5.96 -10.16 -4.28
C CYS A 84 -6.49 -9.08 -5.25
N LEU A 85 -5.66 -8.07 -5.52
CA LEU A 85 -6.02 -6.96 -6.42
C LEU A 85 -6.30 -7.46 -7.85
N ILE A 86 -5.51 -8.40 -8.35
CA ILE A 86 -5.72 -9.04 -9.66
C ILE A 86 -7.05 -9.80 -9.68
N LEU A 87 -7.33 -10.63 -8.68
CA LEU A 87 -8.57 -11.40 -8.58
C LEU A 87 -9.79 -10.50 -8.49
N VAL A 88 -9.71 -9.41 -7.72
CA VAL A 88 -10.75 -8.39 -7.66
C VAL A 88 -10.99 -7.80 -9.04
N GLY A 89 -9.94 -7.36 -9.73
CA GLY A 89 -10.06 -6.81 -11.08
C GLY A 89 -10.70 -7.79 -12.07
N LEU A 90 -10.28 -9.06 -12.06
CA LEU A 90 -10.75 -10.07 -12.99
C LEU A 90 -12.19 -10.53 -12.73
N PHE A 91 -12.57 -10.76 -11.47
CA PHE A 91 -13.80 -11.49 -11.13
C PHE A 91 -14.88 -10.63 -10.47
N PHE A 92 -14.50 -9.57 -9.76
CA PHE A 92 -15.40 -8.81 -8.89
C PHE A 92 -15.64 -7.38 -9.36
N ALA A 93 -14.62 -6.69 -9.88
CA ALA A 93 -14.64 -5.25 -10.16
C ALA A 93 -15.82 -4.84 -11.04
N THR A 94 -15.99 -5.50 -12.19
CA THR A 94 -17.10 -5.20 -13.12
C THR A 94 -18.47 -5.46 -12.51
N LYS A 95 -18.62 -6.50 -11.68
CA LYS A 95 -19.90 -6.85 -11.05
C LYS A 95 -20.25 -5.82 -9.99
N LEU A 96 -19.30 -5.50 -9.10
CA LEU A 96 -19.47 -4.52 -8.03
C LEU A 96 -19.71 -3.12 -8.58
N TYR A 97 -18.98 -2.72 -9.63
CA TYR A 97 -19.15 -1.42 -10.29
C TYR A 97 -20.58 -1.18 -10.78
N LYS A 98 -21.21 -2.21 -11.37
CA LYS A 98 -22.59 -2.13 -11.89
C LYS A 98 -23.64 -1.96 -10.79
N MET A 99 -23.33 -2.30 -9.53
CA MET A 99 -24.28 -2.20 -8.41
C MET A 99 -24.44 -0.77 -7.88
N ASN A 100 -23.61 0.19 -8.32
CA ASN A 100 -23.75 1.61 -7.98
C ASN A 100 -23.79 1.88 -6.46
N LEU A 101 -22.99 1.15 -5.68
CA LEU A 101 -22.92 1.31 -4.22
C LEU A 101 -21.88 2.37 -3.80
N LEU A 102 -21.94 2.83 -2.55
CA LEU A 102 -20.92 3.70 -1.96
C LEU A 102 -19.94 2.90 -1.10
N THR A 103 -20.43 1.87 -0.41
CA THR A 103 -19.63 1.02 0.48
C THR A 103 -19.84 -0.45 0.18
N ILE A 104 -18.89 -1.29 0.59
CA ILE A 104 -19.08 -2.75 0.61
C ILE A 104 -20.15 -3.15 1.65
N GLY A 105 -20.37 -2.33 2.68
CA GLY A 105 -21.50 -2.48 3.61
C GLY A 105 -22.85 -2.48 2.90
N ASP A 106 -23.04 -1.61 1.91
CA ASP A 106 -24.28 -1.56 1.11
C ASP A 106 -24.52 -2.87 0.35
N PHE A 107 -23.44 -3.53 -0.11
CA PHE A 107 -23.53 -4.84 -0.75
C PHE A 107 -24.08 -5.88 0.24
N TYR A 108 -23.51 -5.93 1.45
CA TYR A 108 -23.97 -6.84 2.50
C TYR A 108 -25.40 -6.56 2.92
N ARG A 109 -25.80 -5.29 3.00
CA ARG A 109 -27.18 -4.88 3.28
C ARG A 109 -28.14 -5.41 2.24
N GLN A 110 -27.86 -5.20 0.95
CA GLN A 110 -28.72 -5.66 -0.13
C GLN A 110 -28.81 -7.18 -0.20
N ARG A 111 -27.71 -7.87 0.12
CA ARG A 111 -27.63 -9.33 -0.03
C ARG A 111 -28.12 -10.12 1.19
N PHE A 112 -27.91 -9.59 2.40
CA PHE A 112 -28.11 -10.31 3.67
C PHE A 112 -28.85 -9.50 4.74
N GLY A 113 -29.16 -8.22 4.49
CA GLY A 113 -29.87 -7.35 5.42
C GLY A 113 -28.97 -6.58 6.39
N LYS A 114 -29.61 -5.71 7.18
CA LYS A 114 -28.94 -4.70 8.03
C LYS A 114 -28.06 -5.31 9.13
N GLY A 115 -28.43 -6.47 9.68
CA GLY A 115 -27.64 -7.12 10.73
C GLY A 115 -26.23 -7.48 10.26
N ILE A 116 -26.12 -8.07 9.06
CA ILE A 116 -24.83 -8.46 8.46
C ILE A 116 -24.05 -7.24 7.99
N GLU A 117 -24.71 -6.22 7.43
CA GLU A 117 -24.08 -4.93 7.10
C GLU A 117 -23.32 -4.35 8.29
N VAL A 118 -23.99 -4.22 9.45
CA VAL A 118 -23.38 -3.64 10.66
C VAL A 118 -22.24 -4.52 11.16
N PHE A 119 -22.45 -5.84 11.24
CA PHE A 119 -21.42 -6.78 11.70
C PHE A 119 -20.16 -6.70 10.82
N CYS A 120 -20.31 -6.81 9.50
CA CYS A 120 -19.18 -6.75 8.56
C CYS A 120 -18.49 -5.37 8.59
N SER A 121 -19.25 -4.28 8.69
CA SER A 121 -18.67 -2.94 8.76
C SER A 121 -17.82 -2.75 10.02
N VAL A 122 -18.29 -3.23 11.18
CA VAL A 122 -17.52 -3.19 12.43
C VAL A 122 -16.25 -4.05 12.32
N ALA A 123 -16.37 -5.25 11.75
CA ALA A 123 -15.21 -6.13 11.55
C ALA A 123 -14.13 -5.49 10.66
N ILE A 124 -14.53 -4.82 9.58
CA ILE A 124 -13.62 -4.09 8.67
C ILE A 124 -12.98 -2.88 9.39
N ILE A 125 -13.74 -2.13 10.19
CA ILE A 125 -13.20 -1.01 10.97
C ILE A 125 -12.13 -1.50 11.94
N LEU A 126 -12.40 -2.60 12.67
CA LEU A 126 -11.45 -3.16 13.63
C LEU A 126 -10.19 -3.70 12.94
N SER A 127 -10.31 -4.31 11.76
CA SER A 127 -9.13 -4.82 11.03
C SER A 127 -8.21 -3.68 10.57
N TYR A 128 -8.76 -2.53 10.16
CA TYR A 128 -7.94 -1.38 9.77
C TYR A 128 -7.17 -0.74 10.93
N LEU A 129 -7.60 -0.92 12.19
CA LEU A 129 -6.85 -0.38 13.33
C LEU A 129 -5.43 -0.94 13.40
N GLY A 130 -5.26 -2.25 13.15
CA GLY A 130 -3.93 -2.88 13.14
C GLY A 130 -3.05 -2.35 12.03
N TRP A 131 -3.62 -2.19 10.83
CA TRP A 131 -2.88 -1.67 9.69
C TRP A 131 -2.49 -0.20 9.86
N VAL A 132 -3.42 0.65 10.30
CA VAL A 132 -3.16 2.06 10.59
C VAL A 132 -2.11 2.21 11.69
N ALA A 133 -2.16 1.39 12.75
CA ALA A 133 -1.16 1.40 13.80
C ALA A 133 0.25 1.10 13.27
N ALA A 134 0.40 0.14 12.35
CA ALA A 134 1.68 -0.17 11.71
C ALA A 134 2.20 1.03 10.89
N GLN A 135 1.34 1.70 10.11
CA GLN A 135 1.72 2.88 9.33
C GLN A 135 2.12 4.07 10.21
N ILE A 136 1.38 4.33 11.30
CA ILE A 136 1.71 5.40 12.26
C ILE A 136 3.05 5.11 12.94
N THR A 137 3.28 3.86 13.35
CA THR A 137 4.55 3.45 13.98
C THR A 137 5.74 3.71 13.06
N ALA A 138 5.63 3.28 11.81
CA ALA A 138 6.64 3.52 10.78
C ALA A 138 6.92 5.01 10.56
N LEU A 139 5.88 5.84 10.53
CA LEU A 139 6.03 7.29 10.40
C LEU A 139 6.81 7.91 11.58
N GLY A 140 6.56 7.43 12.80
CA GLY A 140 7.32 7.81 13.99
C GLY A 140 8.80 7.48 13.89
N VAL A 141 9.12 6.26 13.45
CA VAL A 141 10.52 5.82 13.21
C VAL A 141 11.19 6.69 12.15
N VAL A 142 10.52 6.95 11.02
CA VAL A 142 11.07 7.78 9.94
C VAL A 142 11.42 9.19 10.44
N PHE A 143 10.54 9.85 11.20
CA PHE A 143 10.85 11.18 11.74
C PHE A 143 11.96 11.18 12.80
N SER A 144 12.00 10.15 13.66
CA SER A 144 13.10 9.98 14.61
C SER A 144 14.45 9.85 13.88
N VAL A 145 14.51 9.01 12.84
CA VAL A 145 15.72 8.82 12.02
C VAL A 145 16.12 10.09 11.28
N LEU A 146 15.17 10.76 10.61
CA LEU A 146 15.43 12.00 9.86
C LEU A 146 15.96 13.14 10.73
N THR A 147 15.49 13.22 11.97
CA THR A 147 15.93 14.23 12.94
C THR A 147 17.16 13.79 13.75
N ASN A 148 17.70 12.61 13.46
CA ASN A 148 18.84 12.01 14.17
C ASN A 148 18.59 11.91 15.69
N GLY A 149 17.38 11.47 16.07
CA GLY A 149 16.93 11.30 17.45
C GLY A 149 16.48 12.58 18.17
N ALA A 150 16.52 13.74 17.52
CA ALA A 150 16.05 14.99 18.14
C ALA A 150 14.52 15.00 18.36
N MET A 151 13.76 14.30 17.51
CA MET A 151 12.34 14.02 17.71
C MET A 151 12.16 12.59 18.19
N SER A 152 11.46 12.38 19.31
CA SER A 152 11.11 11.03 19.75
C SER A 152 10.15 10.36 18.77
N GLU A 153 10.15 9.02 18.71
CA GLU A 153 9.22 8.27 17.86
C GLU A 153 7.76 8.63 18.17
N ILE A 154 7.39 8.73 19.45
CA ILE A 154 6.03 9.11 19.88
C ILE A 154 5.65 10.50 19.34
N THR A 155 6.56 11.47 19.46
CA THR A 155 6.34 12.82 18.91
C THR A 155 6.16 12.76 17.39
N GLY A 156 6.98 11.96 16.71
CA GLY A 156 6.86 11.73 15.27
C GLY A 156 5.52 11.13 14.87
N MET A 157 5.03 10.12 15.62
CA MET A 157 3.72 9.51 15.41
C MET A 157 2.60 10.54 15.52
N ILE A 158 2.62 11.38 16.56
CA ILE A 158 1.59 12.42 16.78
C ILE A 158 1.62 13.45 15.66
N VAL A 159 2.78 14.03 15.35
CA VAL A 159 2.92 15.07 14.32
C VAL A 159 2.51 14.54 12.95
N GLY A 160 2.98 13.34 12.61
CA GLY A 160 2.67 12.68 11.34
C GLY A 160 1.19 12.35 11.19
N THR A 161 0.58 11.79 12.23
CA THR A 161 -0.86 11.49 12.24
C THR A 161 -1.69 12.76 12.09
N MET A 162 -1.35 13.83 12.81
CA MET A 162 -2.04 15.11 12.69
C MET A 162 -1.92 15.70 11.28
N ALA A 163 -0.73 15.65 10.67
CA ALA A 163 -0.53 16.12 9.30
C ALA A 163 -1.40 15.34 8.31
N VAL A 164 -1.47 14.01 8.44
CA VAL A 164 -2.30 13.17 7.58
C VAL A 164 -3.80 13.43 7.79
N LEU A 165 -4.25 13.51 9.04
CA LEU A 165 -5.65 13.75 9.36
C LEU A 165 -6.16 15.07 8.79
N VAL A 166 -5.36 16.14 8.83
CA VAL A 166 -5.76 17.46 8.31
C VAL A 166 -6.17 17.36 6.84
N TYR A 167 -5.36 16.74 5.98
CA TYR A 167 -5.66 16.73 4.55
C TYR A 167 -6.71 15.67 4.17
N VAL A 168 -6.78 14.54 4.91
CA VAL A 168 -7.77 13.48 4.64
C VAL A 168 -9.17 13.92 5.05
N VAL A 169 -9.32 14.55 6.23
CA VAL A 169 -10.62 15.02 6.73
C VAL A 169 -11.17 16.14 5.87
N VAL A 170 -10.32 17.07 5.43
CA VAL A 170 -10.73 18.19 4.57
C VAL A 170 -10.99 17.75 3.13
N GLY A 171 -10.14 16.88 2.60
CA GLY A 171 -10.06 16.60 1.18
C GLY A 171 -10.71 15.29 0.71
N GLY A 172 -11.14 14.43 1.64
CA GLY A 172 -11.79 13.16 1.35
C GLY A 172 -10.98 12.27 0.42
N PHE A 173 -11.66 11.36 -0.29
CA PHE A 173 -11.01 10.43 -1.22
C PHE A 173 -10.34 11.14 -2.40
N LEU A 174 -10.83 12.31 -2.82
CA LEU A 174 -10.21 13.07 -3.91
C LEU A 174 -8.81 13.58 -3.52
N ALA A 175 -8.62 14.03 -2.27
CA ALA A 175 -7.29 14.37 -1.78
C ALA A 175 -6.36 13.16 -1.80
N VAL A 176 -6.84 12.02 -1.28
CA VAL A 176 -6.07 10.77 -1.26
C VAL A 176 -5.60 10.40 -2.67
N VAL A 177 -6.48 10.45 -3.67
CA VAL A 177 -6.10 10.11 -5.05
C VAL A 177 -5.02 11.03 -5.62
N TRP A 178 -5.12 12.33 -5.37
CA TRP A 178 -4.12 13.29 -5.86
C TRP A 178 -2.79 13.16 -5.12
N THR A 179 -2.83 12.96 -3.80
CA THR A 179 -1.62 12.71 -3.03
C THR A 179 -0.99 11.40 -3.48
N ASP A 180 -1.75 10.30 -3.56
CA ASP A 180 -1.27 8.99 -4.04
C ASP A 180 -0.59 9.11 -5.40
N PHE A 181 -1.17 9.87 -6.33
CA PHE A 181 -0.61 10.06 -7.66
C PHE A 181 0.81 10.66 -7.62
N ILE A 182 1.01 11.70 -6.83
CA ILE A 182 2.30 12.39 -6.72
C ILE A 182 3.28 11.58 -5.86
N GLN A 183 2.81 11.05 -4.74
CA GLN A 183 3.61 10.27 -3.80
C GLN A 183 4.14 9.00 -4.46
N MET A 184 3.34 8.36 -5.32
CA MET A 184 3.78 7.21 -6.08
C MET A 184 4.92 7.53 -7.06
N ILE A 185 4.86 8.67 -7.75
CA ILE A 185 5.94 9.09 -8.64
C ILE A 185 7.23 9.28 -7.84
N VAL A 186 7.14 9.99 -6.71
CA VAL A 186 8.28 10.22 -5.81
C VAL A 186 8.84 8.90 -5.28
N LEU A 187 7.96 7.98 -4.88
CA LEU A 187 8.32 6.68 -4.34
C LEU A 187 9.03 5.82 -5.39
N VAL A 188 8.44 5.66 -6.59
CA VAL A 188 9.03 4.80 -7.64
C VAL A 188 10.38 5.32 -8.08
N VAL A 189 10.46 6.62 -8.37
CA VAL A 189 11.70 7.25 -8.83
C VAL A 189 12.73 7.21 -7.71
N GLY A 190 12.35 7.59 -6.49
CA GLY A 190 13.24 7.62 -5.33
C GLY A 190 13.82 6.25 -5.01
N MET A 191 12.99 5.21 -4.92
CA MET A 191 13.45 3.85 -4.64
C MET A 191 14.29 3.27 -5.79
N SER A 192 13.95 3.56 -7.04
CA SER A 192 14.75 3.11 -8.19
C SER A 192 16.16 3.73 -8.16
N ILE A 193 16.26 5.02 -7.81
CA ILE A 193 17.54 5.70 -7.65
C ILE A 193 18.33 5.11 -6.46
N ILE A 194 17.68 4.87 -5.32
CA ILE A 194 18.30 4.24 -4.15
C ILE A 194 18.81 2.83 -4.49
N ALA A 195 18.05 2.05 -5.27
CA ALA A 195 18.45 0.71 -5.70
C ALA A 195 19.74 0.75 -6.53
N ILE A 196 19.87 1.70 -7.46
CA ILE A 196 21.10 1.88 -8.26
C ILE A 196 22.28 2.21 -7.34
N PHE A 197 22.15 3.22 -6.48
CA PHE A 197 23.26 3.60 -5.58
C PHE A 197 23.63 2.51 -4.58
N ALA A 198 22.65 1.82 -4.00
CA ALA A 198 22.91 0.72 -3.08
C ALA A 198 23.63 -0.43 -3.80
N SER A 199 23.24 -0.73 -5.04
CA SER A 199 23.91 -1.72 -5.87
C SER A 199 25.35 -1.33 -6.19
N ASP A 200 25.62 -0.06 -6.49
CA ASP A 200 26.98 0.41 -6.79
C ASP A 200 27.88 0.30 -5.56
N LEU A 201 27.36 0.64 -4.38
CA LEU A 201 28.07 0.46 -3.10
C LEU A 201 28.36 -1.01 -2.81
N ALA A 202 27.46 -1.92 -3.19
CA ALA A 202 27.63 -3.37 -3.07
C ALA A 202 28.61 -3.97 -4.12
N GLY A 203 29.25 -3.14 -4.95
CA GLY A 203 30.16 -3.59 -6.01
C GLY A 203 29.46 -4.13 -7.26
N GLY A 204 28.19 -3.76 -7.46
CA GLY A 204 27.37 -4.10 -8.62
C GLY A 204 26.26 -5.12 -8.34
N PRO A 205 25.24 -5.18 -9.20
CA PRO A 205 24.04 -6.00 -8.97
C PRO A 205 24.35 -7.50 -8.94
N GLY A 206 25.43 -7.93 -9.61
CA GLY A 206 25.88 -9.32 -9.60
C GLY A 206 26.24 -9.82 -8.20
N ASN A 207 26.88 -8.98 -7.37
CA ASN A 207 27.24 -9.37 -6.00
C ASN A 207 26.01 -9.53 -5.11
N VAL A 208 25.01 -8.65 -5.29
CA VAL A 208 23.74 -8.70 -4.57
C VAL A 208 22.97 -9.99 -4.92
N LEU A 209 22.92 -10.33 -6.21
CA LEU A 209 22.28 -11.57 -6.66
C LEU A 209 23.04 -12.82 -6.20
N ALA A 210 24.37 -12.77 -6.20
CA ALA A 210 25.21 -13.86 -5.68
C ALA A 210 24.97 -14.11 -4.18
N LEU A 211 24.86 -13.04 -3.37
CA LEU A 211 24.50 -13.14 -1.95
C LEU A 211 23.10 -13.77 -1.78
N ALA A 212 22.12 -13.30 -2.54
CA ALA A 212 20.76 -13.82 -2.46
C ALA A 212 20.70 -15.31 -2.85
N GLN A 213 21.50 -15.72 -3.84
CA GLN A 213 21.62 -17.12 -4.24
C GLN A 213 22.35 -17.97 -3.18
N SER A 214 23.44 -17.47 -2.59
CA SER A 214 24.19 -18.22 -1.57
C SER A 214 23.40 -18.45 -0.29
N LYS A 215 22.43 -17.57 -0.01
CA LYS A 215 21.48 -17.70 1.11
C LYS A 215 20.17 -18.38 0.72
N GLU A 216 20.07 -18.89 -0.51
CA GLU A 216 18.87 -19.55 -1.04
C GLU A 216 17.59 -18.70 -0.94
N LEU A 217 17.72 -17.37 -0.95
CA LEU A 217 16.58 -16.46 -0.72
C LEU A 217 15.49 -16.58 -1.79
N PHE A 218 15.84 -17.07 -2.98
CA PHE A 218 14.89 -17.27 -4.08
C PHE A 218 14.06 -18.56 -3.99
N ASN A 219 14.27 -19.40 -2.97
CA ASN A 219 13.43 -20.56 -2.74
C ASN A 219 12.02 -20.11 -2.36
N PHE A 220 11.11 -20.21 -3.33
CA PHE A 220 9.72 -19.77 -3.16
C PHE A 220 8.89 -20.76 -2.36
N LEU A 221 9.10 -22.06 -2.55
CA LEU A 221 8.37 -23.08 -1.82
C LEU A 221 9.03 -23.33 -0.46
N PRO A 222 8.22 -23.53 0.60
CA PRO A 222 8.76 -23.89 1.90
C PRO A 222 9.27 -25.35 1.89
N PRO A 223 10.01 -25.78 2.92
CA PRO A 223 10.38 -27.18 3.09
C PRO A 223 9.13 -28.09 3.02
N PRO A 224 9.26 -29.33 2.50
CA PRO A 224 8.13 -30.22 2.25
C PRO A 224 7.62 -30.90 3.53
N SER A 225 7.28 -30.09 4.54
CA SER A 225 6.61 -30.53 5.75
C SER A 225 5.16 -30.08 5.70
N PHE A 226 4.25 -30.89 6.26
CA PHE A 226 2.83 -30.54 6.29
C PHE A 226 2.58 -29.18 6.96
N THR A 227 3.24 -28.93 8.09
CA THR A 227 3.11 -27.68 8.85
C THR A 227 3.53 -26.47 8.03
N GLU A 228 4.71 -26.53 7.41
CA GLU A 228 5.26 -25.42 6.63
C GLU A 228 4.42 -25.11 5.38
N ILE A 229 3.99 -26.15 4.66
CA ILE A 229 3.11 -26.00 3.51
C ILE A 229 1.74 -25.45 3.94
N ALA A 230 1.18 -25.93 5.06
CA ALA A 230 -0.09 -25.45 5.58
C ALA A 230 -0.03 -23.97 5.99
N PHE A 231 1.04 -23.54 6.66
CA PHE A 231 1.25 -22.13 6.99
C PHE A 231 1.46 -21.27 5.76
N PHE A 232 2.26 -21.73 4.79
CA PHE A 232 2.49 -21.03 3.53
C PHE A 232 1.19 -20.80 2.76
N ILE A 233 0.41 -21.87 2.54
CA ILE A 233 -0.89 -21.78 1.87
C ILE A 233 -1.86 -20.93 2.69
N GLY A 234 -1.89 -21.10 4.01
CA GLY A 234 -2.74 -20.34 4.91
C GLY A 234 -2.47 -18.84 4.84
N ALA A 235 -1.20 -18.43 4.92
CA ALA A 235 -0.77 -17.04 4.80
C ALA A 235 -1.13 -16.45 3.43
N ALA A 236 -0.82 -17.20 2.35
CA ALA A 236 -1.15 -16.79 0.99
C ALA A 236 -2.66 -16.58 0.80
N LEU A 237 -3.49 -17.55 1.19
CA LEU A 237 -4.95 -17.48 1.07
C LEU A 237 -5.55 -16.39 1.95
N THR A 238 -5.02 -16.20 3.16
CA THR A 238 -5.51 -15.18 4.09
C THR A 238 -5.36 -13.79 3.47
N MET A 239 -4.20 -13.46 2.92
CA MET A 239 -4.02 -12.16 2.27
C MET A 239 -4.73 -12.10 0.90
N MET A 240 -4.63 -13.16 0.09
CA MET A 240 -5.18 -13.19 -1.27
C MET A 240 -6.71 -13.12 -1.32
N LEU A 241 -7.40 -13.83 -0.43
CA LEU A 241 -8.86 -13.91 -0.42
C LEU A 241 -9.47 -13.06 0.69
N GLY A 242 -8.82 -12.98 1.85
CA GLY A 242 -9.34 -12.26 3.03
C GLY A 242 -9.45 -10.75 2.82
N SER A 243 -8.64 -10.19 1.90
CA SER A 243 -8.64 -8.76 1.61
C SER A 243 -9.61 -8.34 0.48
N ILE A 244 -10.19 -9.30 -0.25
CA ILE A 244 -11.21 -9.02 -1.30
C ILE A 244 -12.40 -8.19 -0.78
N PRO A 245 -13.01 -8.50 0.40
CA PRO A 245 -14.16 -7.75 0.92
C PRO A 245 -13.80 -6.41 1.58
N GLN A 246 -12.55 -5.95 1.50
CA GLN A 246 -12.13 -4.73 2.17
C GLN A 246 -12.69 -3.46 1.49
N GLN A 247 -12.95 -2.44 2.31
CA GLN A 247 -13.58 -1.19 1.86
C GLN A 247 -12.65 -0.37 0.97
N ASP A 248 -11.35 -0.36 1.22
CA ASP A 248 -10.35 0.36 0.43
C ASP A 248 -10.28 -0.20 -1.00
N VAL A 249 -10.27 -1.53 -1.17
CA VAL A 249 -10.31 -2.18 -2.48
C VAL A 249 -11.62 -1.84 -3.21
N PHE A 250 -12.74 -1.95 -2.50
CA PHE A 250 -14.06 -1.62 -3.02
C PHE A 250 -14.15 -0.16 -3.50
N GLN A 251 -13.66 0.78 -2.68
CA GLN A 251 -13.70 2.22 -2.96
C GLN A 251 -12.93 2.58 -4.25
N ARG A 252 -11.82 1.89 -4.53
CA ARG A 252 -10.99 2.10 -5.73
C ARG A 252 -11.68 1.58 -6.98
N VAL A 253 -12.32 0.42 -6.90
CA VAL A 253 -13.17 -0.09 -7.98
C VAL A 253 -14.32 0.89 -8.27
N MET A 254 -15.00 1.38 -7.24
CA MET A 254 -16.18 2.23 -7.40
C MET A 254 -15.87 3.66 -7.84
N SER A 255 -14.64 4.14 -7.68
CA SER A 255 -14.24 5.51 -8.07
C SER A 255 -13.80 5.65 -9.53
N ALA A 256 -13.60 4.52 -10.22
CA ALA A 256 -13.27 4.50 -11.64
C ALA A 256 -14.35 5.18 -12.50
N LYS A 257 -13.94 5.78 -13.63
CA LYS A 257 -14.87 6.42 -14.58
C LYS A 257 -15.79 5.44 -15.34
N ASP A 258 -15.36 4.18 -15.48
CA ASP A 258 -16.09 3.14 -16.19
C ASP A 258 -15.65 1.74 -15.72
N GLN A 259 -16.42 0.71 -16.07
CA GLN A 259 -16.17 -0.67 -15.67
C GLN A 259 -14.83 -1.24 -16.17
N ASN A 260 -14.36 -0.81 -17.35
CA ASN A 260 -13.10 -1.28 -17.92
C ASN A 260 -11.94 -0.69 -17.13
N THR A 261 -12.06 0.58 -16.75
CA THR A 261 -11.13 1.30 -15.89
C THR A 261 -11.08 0.66 -14.50
N ALA A 262 -12.21 0.28 -13.93
CA ALA A 262 -12.27 -0.41 -12.64
C ALA A 262 -11.54 -1.77 -12.68
N ARG A 263 -11.82 -2.59 -13.70
CA ARG A 263 -11.17 -3.89 -13.91
C ARG A 263 -9.67 -3.74 -14.16
N ASN A 264 -9.30 -2.96 -15.18
CA ASN A 264 -7.91 -2.84 -15.59
C ASN A 264 -7.08 -2.11 -14.54
N GLY A 265 -7.66 -1.14 -13.83
CA GLY A 265 -7.00 -0.42 -12.75
C GLY A 265 -6.56 -1.34 -11.62
N ALA A 266 -7.45 -2.23 -11.17
CA ALA A 266 -7.14 -3.21 -10.13
C ALA A 266 -6.10 -4.26 -10.60
N VAL A 267 -6.24 -4.79 -11.83
CA VAL A 267 -5.28 -5.77 -12.37
C VAL A 267 -3.89 -5.17 -12.56
N ILE A 268 -3.80 -4.00 -13.22
CA ILE A 268 -2.50 -3.34 -13.45
C ILE A 268 -1.89 -2.93 -12.11
N GLY A 269 -2.68 -2.37 -11.19
CA GLY A 269 -2.23 -2.02 -9.83
C GLY A 269 -1.63 -3.22 -9.09
N GLY A 270 -2.32 -4.37 -9.10
CA GLY A 270 -1.83 -5.60 -8.47
C GLY A 270 -0.57 -6.18 -9.12
N VAL A 271 -0.49 -6.18 -10.45
CA VAL A 271 0.73 -6.62 -11.17
C VAL A 271 1.90 -5.68 -10.86
N SER A 272 1.69 -4.36 -10.95
CA SER A 272 2.71 -3.37 -10.62
C SER A 272 3.18 -3.50 -9.18
N TYR A 273 2.28 -3.79 -8.23
CA TYR A 273 2.60 -4.02 -6.83
C TYR A 273 3.60 -5.18 -6.64
N ILE A 274 3.30 -6.34 -7.23
CA ILE A 274 4.19 -7.51 -7.17
C ILE A 274 5.56 -7.19 -7.76
N LEU A 275 5.59 -6.61 -8.96
CA LEU A 275 6.85 -6.32 -9.65
C LEU A 275 7.70 -5.30 -8.89
N PHE A 276 7.08 -4.25 -8.35
CA PHE A 276 7.83 -3.18 -7.70
C PHE A 276 8.27 -3.54 -6.27
N ALA A 277 7.61 -4.47 -5.60
CA ALA A 277 8.03 -4.96 -4.27
C ALA A 277 9.44 -5.60 -4.27
N PHE A 278 9.95 -6.05 -5.42
CA PHE A 278 11.34 -6.51 -5.53
C PHE A 278 12.37 -5.39 -5.40
N VAL A 279 12.01 -4.14 -5.66
CA VAL A 279 12.92 -2.99 -5.52
C VAL A 279 13.37 -2.78 -4.07
N PRO A 280 12.48 -2.62 -3.07
CA PRO A 280 12.92 -2.53 -1.68
C PRO A 280 13.63 -3.79 -1.18
N MET A 281 13.22 -4.99 -1.61
CA MET A 281 13.95 -6.22 -1.29
C MET A 281 15.40 -6.18 -1.79
N PHE A 282 15.60 -5.72 -3.03
CA PHE A 282 16.92 -5.55 -3.61
C PHE A 282 17.75 -4.46 -2.92
N ILE A 283 17.14 -3.34 -2.52
CA ILE A 283 17.81 -2.28 -1.75
C ILE A 283 18.39 -2.85 -0.46
N VAL A 284 17.59 -3.57 0.32
CA VAL A 284 18.06 -4.14 1.60
C VAL A 284 19.06 -5.27 1.37
N ALA A 285 18.88 -6.10 0.34
CA ALA A 285 19.90 -7.08 -0.06
C ALA A 285 21.24 -6.42 -0.36
N SER A 286 21.24 -5.30 -1.08
CA SER A 286 22.44 -4.53 -1.39
C SER A 286 23.09 -3.98 -0.13
N ALA A 287 22.29 -3.46 0.81
CA ALA A 287 22.78 -2.93 2.08
C ALA A 287 23.42 -3.99 2.99
N VAL A 288 23.11 -5.27 2.81
CA VAL A 288 23.70 -6.40 3.56
C VAL A 288 25.03 -6.86 2.94
N VAL A 289 25.30 -6.51 1.68
CA VAL A 289 26.57 -6.81 1.00
C VAL A 289 27.67 -5.82 1.43
N VAL A 290 27.30 -4.56 1.66
CA VAL A 290 28.19 -3.45 2.08
C VAL A 290 28.63 -3.63 3.53
#